data_AF-A0A2N3CS71-F1
#
_entry.id   AF-A0A2N3CS71-F1
#
_cell.length_a   1.000
_cell.length_b   1.000
_cell.length_c   1.000
_cell.angle_alpha   90.00
_cell.angle_beta   90.00
_cell.angle_gamma   90.00
#
_symmetry.space_group_name_H-M   'P 1'
#
loop_
_entity.id
_entity.type
_entity.pdbx_description
1 polymer ?
#
loop_
_entity_poly.entity_id
_entity_poly.type
_entity_poly.pdbx_seq_one_letter_code
_entity_poly.pdbx_strand_id
1 'polypeptide(L)'
;MNAMQHHPVLPFAPGEWRVEPRGSVGSALAEARRRRAMSIEEVAAQTRVPIRYLCAIEDERFEVIPGRVYTMGFAKSFARSVGLCESWVAEALRATLADRVVSV
;
A
#
# COMPACT_ATOMS: atom_id res chain seq x y z
N MET A 1 18.56 28.90 -0.25
CA MET A 1 18.60 27.62 0.47
C MET A 1 17.79 26.62 -0.33
N ASN A 2 18.42 25.92 -1.27
CA ASN A 2 17.74 24.96 -2.13
C ASN A 2 17.62 23.65 -1.36
N ALA A 3 16.45 23.37 -0.78
CA ALA A 3 16.20 22.12 -0.09
C ALA A 3 16.17 21.01 -1.15
N MET A 4 17.34 20.39 -1.39
CA MET A 4 17.48 19.17 -2.16
C MET A 4 16.56 18.10 -1.54
N GLN A 5 15.37 17.97 -2.11
CA GLN A 5 14.46 16.85 -1.91
C GLN A 5 15.08 15.61 -2.56
N HIS A 6 16.21 15.14 -2.04
CA HIS A 6 16.68 13.81 -2.37
C HIS A 6 15.82 12.82 -1.59
N HIS A 7 14.70 12.41 -2.19
CA HIS A 7 14.00 11.21 -1.77
C HIS A 7 14.86 10.01 -2.17
N PRO A 8 15.39 9.24 -1.21
CA PRO A 8 16.24 8.11 -1.54
C PRO A 8 15.42 7.03 -2.25
N VAL A 9 16.04 6.48 -3.29
CA VAL A 9 15.68 5.27 -4.02
C VAL A 9 15.44 4.15 -3.00
N LEU A 10 14.43 3.29 -3.23
CA LEU A 10 14.11 2.15 -2.37
C LEU A 10 14.79 0.86 -2.88
N PRO A 11 15.96 0.44 -2.35
CA PRO A 11 16.15 -0.97 -2.01
C PRO A 11 15.26 -1.25 -0.78
N PHE A 12 14.95 -2.47 -0.35
CA PHE A 12 15.76 -3.15 0.64
C PHE A 12 15.11 -4.49 1.00
N ALA A 13 15.97 -5.34 1.57
CA ALA A 13 15.72 -6.60 2.23
C ALA A 13 14.85 -6.44 3.51
N PRO A 14 14.36 -7.54 4.11
CA PRO A 14 13.55 -7.51 5.33
C PRO A 14 14.25 -6.74 6.47
N GLY A 15 13.58 -5.72 7.02
CA GLY A 15 14.03 -5.00 8.23
C GLY A 15 14.57 -3.57 8.04
N GLU A 16 14.71 -3.07 6.81
CA GLU A 16 15.36 -1.78 6.55
C GLU A 16 14.40 -0.61 6.24
N TRP A 17 13.28 -0.55 6.96
CA TRP A 17 12.36 0.57 6.83
C TRP A 17 12.89 1.79 7.61
N ARG A 18 13.62 2.70 6.94
CA ARG A 18 14.24 3.85 7.60
C ARG A 18 13.34 5.09 7.78
N VAL A 19 12.15 5.15 7.15
CA VAL A 19 11.27 6.34 7.21
C VAL A 19 9.81 5.96 7.05
N GLU A 20 8.98 5.90 8.12
CA GLU A 20 7.52 5.60 8.06
C GLU A 20 6.80 6.32 6.90
N PRO A 21 5.95 5.61 6.10
CA PRO A 21 5.28 6.26 4.99
C PRO A 21 4.40 7.34 5.59
N ARG A 22 4.62 8.58 5.16
CA ARG A 22 3.76 9.67 5.58
C ARG A 22 2.45 9.54 4.82
N GLY A 23 1.35 9.49 5.55
CA GLY A 23 0.01 9.40 4.98
C GLY A 23 -0.66 8.07 5.23
N SER A 24 -1.77 7.85 4.52
CA SER A 24 -2.60 6.67 4.66
C SER A 24 -2.05 5.48 3.86
N VAL A 25 -2.57 4.26 4.13
CA VAL A 25 -2.00 3.05 3.52
C VAL A 25 -2.17 3.03 2.00
N GLY A 26 -3.30 3.55 1.50
CA GLY A 26 -3.54 3.71 0.07
C GLY A 26 -2.52 4.65 -0.58
N SER A 27 -2.27 5.80 0.05
CA SER A 27 -1.29 6.78 -0.44
C SER A 27 0.14 6.22 -0.49
N ALA A 28 0.53 5.43 0.51
CA ALA A 28 1.84 4.81 0.60
C ALA A 28 2.05 3.77 -0.50
N LEU A 29 1.04 2.94 -0.78
CA LEU A 29 1.08 1.95 -1.85
C LEU A 29 1.13 2.61 -3.23
N ALA A 30 0.32 3.65 -3.46
CA ALA A 30 0.31 4.39 -4.71
C ALA A 30 1.64 5.09 -4.98
N GLU A 31 2.26 5.65 -3.94
CA GLU A 31 3.58 6.26 -4.04
C GLU A 31 4.68 5.23 -4.33
N ALA A 32 4.66 4.08 -3.64
CA ALA A 32 5.60 3.00 -3.91
C ALA A 32 5.48 2.48 -5.36
N ARG A 33 4.26 2.34 -5.87
CA ARG A 33 3.99 1.97 -7.27
C ARG A 33 4.58 3.00 -8.24
N ARG A 34 4.32 4.30 -8.03
CA ARG A 34 4.86 5.37 -8.87
C ARG A 34 6.38 5.44 -8.85
N ARG A 35 7.01 5.26 -7.68
CA ARG A 35 8.49 5.22 -7.55
C ARG A 35 9.13 4.05 -8.29
N ARG A 36 8.40 2.94 -8.43
CA ARG A 36 8.80 1.79 -9.24
C ARG A 36 8.46 1.95 -10.73
N ALA A 37 7.86 3.08 -11.12
CA ALA A 37 7.34 3.33 -12.46
C ALA A 37 6.37 2.24 -12.96
N MET A 38 5.59 1.65 -12.04
CA MET A 38 4.62 0.61 -12.36
C MET A 38 3.23 1.20 -12.63
N SER A 39 2.57 0.69 -13.66
CA SER A 39 1.14 0.87 -13.91
C SER A 39 0.30 0.03 -12.94
N ILE A 40 -1.00 0.35 -12.82
CA ILE A 40 -1.89 -0.45 -11.97
C ILE A 40 -2.17 -1.82 -12.61
N GLU A 41 -2.13 -1.90 -13.94
CA GLU A 41 -2.24 -3.10 -14.75
C GLU A 41 -1.07 -4.06 -14.51
N GLU A 42 0.17 -3.56 -14.43
CA GLU A 42 1.34 -4.38 -14.11
C GLU A 42 1.27 -4.96 -12.70
N VAL A 43 0.81 -4.17 -11.72
CA VAL A 43 0.57 -4.68 -10.36
C VAL A 43 -0.51 -5.76 -10.38
N ALA A 44 -1.61 -5.56 -11.11
CA ALA A 44 -2.67 -6.56 -11.25
C ALA A 44 -2.15 -7.86 -11.89
N ALA A 45 -1.32 -7.75 -12.92
CA ALA A 45 -0.73 -8.91 -13.58
C ALA A 45 0.21 -9.70 -12.65
N GLN A 46 1.02 -9.02 -11.84
CA GLN A 46 1.95 -9.67 -10.90
C GLN A 46 1.25 -10.29 -9.70
N THR A 47 0.25 -9.60 -9.15
CA THR A 47 -0.43 -10.02 -7.92
C THR A 47 -1.63 -10.94 -8.17
N ARG A 48 -2.14 -10.96 -9.41
CA ARG A 48 -3.44 -11.56 -9.79
C ARG A 48 -4.64 -10.97 -9.05
N VAL A 49 -4.48 -9.78 -8.47
CA VAL A 49 -5.58 -9.04 -7.85
C VAL A 49 -6.29 -8.21 -8.94
N PRO A 50 -7.63 -8.27 -9.02
CA PRO A 50 -8.39 -7.44 -9.96
C PRO A 50 -8.08 -5.95 -9.80
N ILE A 51 -7.86 -5.24 -10.91
CA ILE A 51 -7.53 -3.80 -10.95
C ILE A 51 -8.48 -2.98 -10.06
N ARG A 52 -9.79 -3.25 -10.13
CA ARG A 52 -10.80 -2.55 -9.32
C ARG A 52 -10.51 -2.58 -7.81
N TYR A 53 -9.90 -3.64 -7.29
CA TYR A 53 -9.57 -3.77 -5.88
C TYR A 53 -8.23 -3.10 -5.55
N LEU A 54 -7.28 -3.09 -6.49
CA LEU A 54 -6.04 -2.33 -6.31
C LEU A 54 -6.30 -0.82 -6.30
N CYS A 55 -7.14 -0.33 -7.21
CA CYS A 55 -7.62 1.06 -7.18
C CYS A 55 -8.37 1.35 -5.87
N ALA A 56 -9.27 0.47 -5.44
CA ALA A 56 -9.96 0.63 -4.16
C ALA A 56 -9.00 0.67 -2.96
N ILE A 57 -7.86 -0.01 -3.01
CA ILE A 57 -6.82 0.08 -1.98
C ILE A 57 -6.11 1.43 -2.05
N GLU A 58 -5.72 1.92 -3.23
CA GLU A 58 -5.10 3.25 -3.39
C GLU A 58 -6.03 4.37 -2.89
N ASP A 59 -7.33 4.25 -3.17
CA ASP A 59 -8.37 5.21 -2.80
C ASP A 59 -8.95 4.99 -1.38
N GLU A 60 -8.47 3.98 -0.64
CA GLU A 60 -8.97 3.58 0.69
C GLU A 60 -10.49 3.32 0.77
N ARG A 61 -11.03 2.82 -0.34
CA ARG A 61 -12.41 2.38 -0.54
C ARG A 61 -12.57 0.89 -0.21
N PHE A 62 -12.18 0.51 1.00
CA PHE A 62 -12.15 -0.89 1.43
C PHE A 62 -13.54 -1.56 1.44
N GLU A 63 -14.62 -0.78 1.51
CA GLU A 63 -16.00 -1.25 1.42
C GLU A 63 -16.35 -1.92 0.08
N VAL A 64 -15.59 -1.64 -0.98
CA VAL A 64 -15.74 -2.28 -2.31
C VAL A 64 -15.15 -3.69 -2.32
N ILE A 65 -14.23 -3.98 -1.40
CA ILE A 65 -13.50 -5.25 -1.36
C ILE A 65 -14.34 -6.23 -0.52
N PRO A 66 -14.49 -7.50 -0.95
CA PRO A 66 -15.25 -8.49 -0.21
C PRO A 66 -14.63 -8.81 1.16
N GLY A 67 -14.93 -8.02 2.19
CA GLY A 67 -14.49 -8.26 3.55
C GLY A 67 -13.00 -8.01 3.84
N ARG A 68 -12.68 -8.07 5.13
CA ARG A 68 -11.37 -7.68 5.69
C ARG A 68 -10.25 -8.65 5.32
N VAL A 69 -10.54 -9.94 5.27
CA VAL A 69 -9.55 -10.99 4.95
C VAL A 69 -8.96 -10.76 3.55
N TYR A 70 -9.82 -10.49 2.57
CA TYR A 70 -9.39 -10.19 1.21
C TYR A 70 -8.65 -8.85 1.13
N THR A 71 -9.15 -7.82 1.81
CA THR A 71 -8.48 -6.51 1.89
C THR A 71 -7.03 -6.66 2.38
N MET A 72 -6.83 -7.41 3.46
CA MET A 72 -5.50 -7.70 4.01
C MET A 72 -4.61 -8.49 3.04
N GLY A 73 -5.15 -9.53 2.42
CA GLY A 73 -4.41 -10.35 1.46
C GLY A 73 -3.97 -9.56 0.23
N PHE A 74 -4.87 -8.78 -0.35
CA PHE A 74 -4.61 -7.95 -1.53
C PHE A 74 -3.61 -6.83 -1.22
N ALA A 75 -3.76 -6.14 -0.09
CA ALA A 75 -2.84 -5.08 0.29
C ALA A 75 -1.42 -5.60 0.55
N LYS A 76 -1.26 -6.77 1.18
CA LYS A 76 0.05 -7.41 1.35
C LYS A 76 0.66 -7.85 0.01
N SER A 77 -0.15 -8.41 -0.89
CA SER A 77 0.33 -8.79 -2.22
C SER A 77 0.79 -7.57 -3.03
N PHE A 78 0.04 -6.47 -2.96
CA PHE A 78 0.42 -5.19 -3.56
C PHE A 78 1.72 -4.65 -2.94
N ALA A 79 1.82 -4.64 -1.60
CA ALA A 79 3.03 -4.21 -0.91
C ALA A 79 4.27 -4.97 -1.42
N ARG A 80 4.16 -6.29 -1.52
CA ARG A 80 5.23 -7.15 -2.04
C ARG A 80 5.61 -6.80 -3.48
N SER A 81 4.66 -6.55 -4.37
CA SER A 81 4.94 -6.25 -5.78
C SER A 81 5.65 -4.90 -5.98
N VAL A 82 5.38 -3.91 -5.12
CA VAL A 82 6.03 -2.59 -5.20
C VAL A 82 7.26 -2.45 -4.30
N GLY A 83 7.59 -3.49 -3.54
CA GLY A 83 8.71 -3.51 -2.60
C GLY A 83 8.46 -2.69 -1.33
N LEU A 84 7.21 -2.58 -0.90
CA LEU A 84 6.81 -2.01 0.39
C LEU A 84 6.71 -3.11 1.46
N CYS A 85 6.95 -2.74 2.72
CA CYS A 85 6.93 -3.67 3.86
C CYS A 85 5.52 -4.22 4.14
N GLU A 86 5.33 -5.54 3.98
CA GLU A 86 4.04 -6.20 4.22
C GLU A 86 3.54 -6.08 5.66
N SER A 87 4.45 -6.14 6.65
CA SER A 87 4.07 -6.04 8.07
C SER A 87 3.57 -4.65 8.42
N TRP A 88 4.24 -3.61 7.91
CA TRP A 88 3.78 -2.23 8.04
C TRP A 88 2.39 -2.04 7.42
N VAL A 89 2.19 -2.50 6.17
CA VAL A 89 0.88 -2.41 5.50
C VAL A 89 -0.20 -3.12 6.31
N ALA A 90 0.10 -4.32 6.82
CA ALA A 90 -0.85 -5.09 7.61
C ALA A 90 -1.19 -4.43 8.96
N GLU A 91 -0.24 -3.75 9.59
CA GLU A 91 -0.47 -2.99 10.82
C GLU A 91 -1.29 -1.72 10.56
N ALA A 92 -0.90 -0.92 9.57
CA ALA A 92 -1.62 0.28 9.16
C ALA A 92 -3.08 -0.04 8.78
N LEU A 93 -3.31 -1.07 7.96
CA LEU A 93 -4.67 -1.49 7.62
C LEU A 93 -5.49 -1.95 8.81
N ARG A 94 -4.89 -2.67 9.77
CA ARG A 94 -5.62 -3.09 10.97
C ARG A 94 -6.07 -1.89 11.79
N ALA A 95 -5.22 -0.87 11.95
CA ALA A 95 -5.59 0.38 12.60
C ALA A 95 -6.72 1.09 11.85
N THR A 96 -6.58 1.29 10.53
CA THR A 96 -7.60 1.96 9.70
C THR A 96 -8.94 1.24 9.70
N LEU A 97 -8.93 -0.09 9.59
CA LEU A 97 -10.16 -0.89 9.58
C LEU A 97 -10.79 -1.01 10.98
N ALA A 98 -10.02 -0.89 12.07
CA ALA A 98 -10.57 -0.87 13.42
C ALA A 98 -11.32 0.44 13.70
N ASP A 99 -10.73 1.58 13.31
CA ASP A 99 -11.31 2.91 13.51
C ASP A 99 -12.68 3.08 12.84
N ARG A 100 -12.84 2.51 11.64
CA ARG A 100 -14.12 2.55 10.88
C ARG A 100 -15.25 1.69 11.48
N VAL A 101 -14.99 0.84 12.48
CA VAL A 101 -16.06 0.06 13.16
C VAL A 101 -16.71 0.85 14.29
N VAL A 102 -16.02 1.85 14.84
CA VAL A 102 -16.43 2.56 16.06
C VAL A 102 -17.35 3.76 15.75
N SER A 103 -17.70 4.00 14.48
CA SER A 103 -18.59 5.10 14.06
C SER A 103 -20.08 4.73 13.98
N VAL A 104 -20.57 3.81 14.82
CA VAL A 104 -22.00 3.47 14.96
C VAL A 104 -22.49 3.78 16.37
#